data_AF-A0A1I8Q1R9-F1
#
_entry.id   AF-A0A1I8Q1R9-F1
#
_cell.length_a   1.000
_cell.length_b   1.000
_cell.length_c   1.000
_cell.angle_alpha   90.00
_cell.angle_beta   90.00
_cell.angle_gamma   90.00
#
_symmetry.space_group_name_H-M   'P 1'
#
loop_
_entity.id
_entity.type
_entity.pdbx_description
1 polymer ?
#
loop_
_entity_poly.entity_id
_entity_poly.type
_entity_poly.pdbx_seq_one_letter_code
_entity_poly.pdbx_strand_id
1 'polypeptide(L)'
;MSEDGAEHLKNQLTIARNEINKLRQQVRNLQHKQRKDIDDIARLLRNYCEGCRQLENNHNRNECITINKDAASNADTTTLTITTDVNSPPITKIEQQNPQAKDTFRPIGVIRTCFPEKRAVPRQSSVGGRLRGLIELNSDVFTNPEHALDGLEEYSHLWIIYHFHKNTSHPKAKVAPPRLGGERVGVFATRSPHRPCPIGLSLVEIERVEAACISFYGTDMVDGTPVLDIKPYIPFYDSPITMESGRISAGPCEPTSDFYNFRQEPDGEESEMEMMGAVSLAQTPVNFSNHYTPPPQAVKVPAWVTLTHRLNVTFNDRAESQLQSLGMQKQCIIDILEADPRSVYLRTKYNSQIFTFQLSEVTVTCKFDDKNSNVTVLQIRPTEHLQDVNNEQQQHCSTGESNHE
;
A
#
# COMPACT_ATOMS: atom_id res chain seq x y z
N MET A 1 -53.89 11.09 36.96
CA MET A 1 -52.79 10.91 35.99
C MET A 1 -51.59 10.46 36.81
N SER A 2 -51.13 9.23 36.63
CA SER A 2 -50.13 8.57 37.50
C SER A 2 -48.77 9.27 37.43
N GLU A 3 -48.12 9.43 38.59
CA GLU A 3 -46.80 10.07 38.73
C GLU A 3 -45.72 9.44 37.81
N ASP A 4 -45.85 8.14 37.56
CA ASP A 4 -44.96 7.33 36.71
C ASP A 4 -44.96 7.79 35.23
N GLY A 5 -46.11 8.23 34.72
CA GLY A 5 -46.22 8.76 33.35
C GLY A 5 -45.52 10.11 33.17
N ALA A 6 -45.52 10.95 34.22
CA ALA A 6 -44.86 12.25 34.19
C ALA A 6 -43.33 12.12 34.24
N GLU A 7 -42.81 11.13 34.97
CA GLU A 7 -41.38 10.84 35.06
C GLU A 7 -40.84 10.26 33.74
N HIS A 8 -41.60 9.36 33.11
CA HIS A 8 -41.26 8.82 31.79
C HIS A 8 -41.14 9.91 30.72
N LEU A 9 -42.09 10.84 30.67
CA LEU A 9 -42.07 11.97 29.74
C LEU A 9 -40.89 12.93 29.99
N LYS A 10 -40.53 13.18 31.26
CA LYS A 10 -39.33 13.98 31.60
C LYS A 10 -38.04 13.32 31.14
N ASN A 11 -37.95 11.99 31.25
CA ASN A 11 -36.77 11.25 30.79
C ASN A 11 -36.66 11.29 29.26
N GLN A 12 -37.76 11.07 28.53
CA GLN A 12 -37.77 11.22 27.07
C GLN A 12 -37.38 12.63 26.62
N LEU A 13 -37.88 13.68 27.29
CA LEU A 13 -37.52 15.07 26.98
C LEU A 13 -36.02 15.32 27.19
N THR A 14 -35.41 14.68 28.19
CA THR A 14 -33.98 14.80 28.48
C THR A 14 -33.13 14.12 27.41
N ILE A 15 -33.54 12.92 26.97
CA ILE A 15 -32.89 12.21 25.86
C ILE A 15 -32.97 13.05 24.58
N ALA A 16 -34.15 13.55 24.24
CA ALA A 16 -34.36 14.39 23.05
C ALA A 16 -33.50 15.67 23.09
N ARG A 17 -33.38 16.33 24.25
CA ARG A 17 -32.50 17.50 24.43
C ARG A 17 -31.02 17.16 24.21
N ASN A 18 -30.57 16.03 24.74
CA ASN A 18 -29.20 15.57 24.55
C ASN A 18 -28.89 15.24 23.09
N GLU A 19 -29.85 14.63 22.39
CA GLU A 19 -29.73 14.32 20.97
C GLU A 19 -29.71 15.59 20.10
N ILE A 20 -30.60 16.55 20.38
CA ILE A 20 -30.58 17.88 19.72
C ILE A 20 -29.23 18.58 19.95
N ASN A 21 -28.66 18.50 21.14
CA ASN A 21 -27.35 19.10 21.42
C ASN A 21 -26.22 18.41 20.65
N LYS A 22 -26.25 17.08 20.52
CA LYS A 22 -25.31 16.33 19.68
C LYS A 22 -25.44 16.71 18.21
N LEU A 23 -26.66 16.79 17.69
CA LEU A 23 -26.94 17.19 16.31
C LEU A 23 -26.46 18.63 16.05
N ARG A 24 -26.71 19.57 16.97
CA ARG A 24 -26.19 20.95 16.88
C ARG A 24 -24.66 21.00 16.85
N GLN A 25 -23.99 20.14 17.63
CA GLN A 25 -22.52 20.05 17.59
C GLN A 25 -22.03 19.48 16.25
N GLN A 26 -22.70 18.47 15.70
CA GLN A 26 -22.37 17.92 14.38
C GLN A 26 -22.55 18.96 13.27
N VAL A 27 -23.66 19.72 13.29
CA VAL A 27 -23.90 20.81 12.32
C VAL A 27 -22.80 21.87 12.41
N ARG A 28 -22.40 22.29 13.62
CA ARG A 28 -21.29 23.25 13.79
C ARG A 28 -19.97 22.71 13.21
N ASN A 29 -19.67 21.43 13.46
CA ASN A 29 -18.46 20.81 12.92
C ASN A 29 -18.49 20.72 11.39
N LEU A 30 -19.65 20.40 10.81
CA LEU A 30 -19.85 20.38 9.36
C LEU A 30 -19.73 21.78 8.74
N GLN A 31 -20.32 22.80 9.36
CA GLN A 31 -20.18 24.19 8.93
C GLN A 31 -18.72 24.67 8.99
N HIS A 32 -17.99 24.29 10.03
CA HIS A 32 -16.56 24.61 10.14
C HIS A 32 -15.74 23.92 9.05
N LYS A 33 -16.02 22.64 8.77
CA LYS A 33 -15.37 21.89 7.69
C LYS A 33 -15.67 22.53 6.32
N GLN A 34 -16.94 22.85 6.06
CA GLN A 34 -17.36 23.52 4.83
C GLN A 34 -16.68 24.88 4.66
N ARG A 35 -16.57 25.69 5.72
CA ARG A 35 -15.86 26.99 5.67
C ARG A 35 -14.40 26.80 5.30
N LYS A 36 -13.73 25.82 5.92
CA LYS A 36 -12.33 25.49 5.60
C LYS A 36 -12.17 25.04 4.15
N ASP A 37 -13.06 24.18 3.66
CA ASP A 37 -13.03 23.71 2.27
C ASP A 37 -13.24 24.89 1.29
N ILE A 38 -14.14 25.84 1.60
CA ILE A 38 -14.33 27.07 0.82
C ILE A 38 -13.07 27.93 0.81
N ASP A 39 -12.42 28.11 1.97
CA ASP A 39 -11.18 28.90 2.08
C ASP A 39 -10.02 28.26 1.30
N ASP A 40 -9.95 26.92 1.30
CA ASP A 40 -8.96 26.14 0.56
C ASP A 40 -9.22 26.23 -0.95
N ILE A 41 -10.48 26.11 -1.40
CA ILE A 41 -10.85 26.31 -2.82
C ILE A 41 -10.54 27.75 -3.27
N ALA A 42 -10.90 28.75 -2.46
CA ALA A 42 -10.61 30.15 -2.78
C ALA A 42 -9.09 30.41 -2.88
N ARG A 43 -8.27 29.74 -2.07
CA ARG A 43 -6.82 29.79 -2.16
C ARG A 43 -6.30 29.15 -3.45
N LEU A 44 -6.81 27.97 -3.80
CA LEU A 44 -6.44 27.30 -5.06
C LEU A 44 -6.80 28.13 -6.28
N LEU A 45 -7.99 28.76 -6.28
CA LEU A 45 -8.42 29.64 -7.37
C LEU A 45 -7.57 30.91 -7.49
N ARG A 46 -7.15 31.52 -6.36
CA ARG A 46 -6.20 32.65 -6.37
C ARG A 46 -4.85 32.24 -6.97
N ASN A 47 -4.31 31.10 -6.54
CA ASN A 47 -3.04 30.59 -7.05
C ASN A 47 -3.11 30.23 -8.54
N TYR A 48 -4.25 29.72 -9.00
CA TYR A 48 -4.48 29.45 -10.42
C TYR A 48 -4.52 30.75 -11.26
N CYS A 49 -5.13 31.81 -10.73
CA CYS A 49 -5.19 33.12 -11.39
C CYS A 49 -3.80 33.79 -11.47
N GLU A 50 -2.95 33.63 -10.45
CA GLU A 50 -1.56 34.09 -10.48
C GLU A 50 -0.71 33.31 -11.50
N GLY A 51 -0.96 32.01 -11.68
CA GLY A 51 -0.34 31.20 -12.73
C GLY A 51 -0.70 31.67 -14.15
N CYS A 52 -1.96 32.06 -14.38
CA CYS A 52 -2.37 32.65 -15.66
C CYS A 52 -1.71 34.01 -15.93
N ARG A 53 -1.53 34.84 -14.88
CA ARG A 53 -0.87 36.15 -15.00
C ARG A 53 0.62 36.05 -15.32
N GLN A 54 1.28 34.96 -14.91
CA GLN A 54 2.68 34.69 -15.26
C GLN A 54 2.84 34.17 -16.70
N LEU A 55 1.83 33.49 -17.26
CA LEU A 55 1.84 33.03 -18.66
C LEU A 55 1.63 34.19 -19.66
N GLU A 56 0.82 35.19 -19.32
CA GLU A 56 0.73 36.43 -20.13
C GLU A 56 2.04 37.26 -20.11
N ASN A 57 2.79 37.23 -19.00
CA ASN A 57 4.06 37.96 -18.88
C ASN A 57 5.22 37.31 -19.65
N ASN A 58 5.15 36.01 -19.97
CA ASN A 58 6.23 35.30 -20.68
C ASN A 58 6.05 35.26 -22.20
N HIS A 59 4.88 35.63 -22.74
CA HIS A 59 4.66 35.72 -24.20
C HIS A 59 5.05 37.09 -24.81
N ASN A 60 5.40 38.10 -24.01
CA ASN A 60 5.79 39.44 -24.48
C ASN A 60 7.28 39.75 -24.31
N ARG A 61 8.17 38.79 -24.63
CA ARG A 61 9.63 39.01 -24.69
C ARG A 61 10.23 39.03 -26.09
N ASN A 62 9.40 39.20 -27.12
CA ASN A 62 9.85 39.74 -28.41
C ASN A 62 9.08 41.04 -28.69
N GLU A 63 9.84 42.08 -29.00
CA GLU A 63 9.47 43.44 -29.39
C GLU A 63 9.36 44.54 -28.31
N CYS A 64 10.15 45.56 -28.61
CA CYS A 64 10.35 46.85 -27.96
C CYS A 64 9.07 47.69 -27.94
N ILE A 65 8.88 48.52 -26.90
CA ILE A 65 8.67 49.98 -26.98
C ILE A 65 8.66 50.57 -25.55
N THR A 66 9.53 51.54 -25.34
CA THR A 66 9.67 52.40 -24.16
C THR A 66 8.46 53.32 -23.96
N ILE A 67 7.91 53.41 -22.73
CA ILE A 67 7.37 54.67 -22.17
C ILE A 67 7.53 54.67 -20.64
N ASN A 68 8.29 55.64 -20.11
CA ASN A 68 8.36 55.99 -18.68
C ASN A 68 7.04 56.63 -18.23
N LYS A 69 6.60 56.34 -17.00
CA LYS A 69 5.89 57.30 -16.14
C LYS A 69 5.91 56.88 -14.66
N ASP A 70 6.17 57.88 -13.85
CA ASP A 70 6.46 57.85 -12.42
C ASP A 70 5.26 57.49 -11.51
N ALA A 71 5.64 57.14 -10.27
CA ALA A 71 5.10 57.65 -9.00
C ALA A 71 4.26 56.72 -8.10
N ALA A 72 4.74 56.69 -6.85
CA ALA A 72 4.02 56.62 -5.58
C ALA A 72 3.46 55.24 -5.12
N SER A 73 3.42 54.86 -3.85
CA SER A 73 4.07 55.25 -2.58
C SER A 73 3.34 54.43 -1.49
N ASN A 74 4.04 54.12 -0.40
CA ASN A 74 3.53 53.75 0.93
C ASN A 74 3.06 52.29 1.09
N ALA A 75 3.79 51.45 1.84
CA ALA A 75 4.04 51.45 3.29
C ALA A 75 2.81 51.03 4.09
N ASP A 76 2.91 49.85 4.73
CA ASP A 76 2.47 49.70 6.11
C ASP A 76 3.30 48.60 6.79
N THR A 77 4.18 49.08 7.67
CA THR A 77 5.02 48.35 8.59
C THR A 77 4.29 48.29 9.92
N THR A 78 3.96 47.09 10.41
CA THR A 78 3.55 46.92 11.82
C THR A 78 4.63 46.13 12.55
N THR A 79 5.51 46.89 13.20
CA THR A 79 6.54 46.44 14.13
C THR A 79 5.90 45.91 15.41
N LEU A 80 6.21 44.67 15.80
CA LEU A 80 6.00 44.17 17.16
C LEU A 80 7.36 43.92 17.80
N THR A 81 7.71 44.82 18.71
CA THR A 81 8.89 44.78 19.56
C THR A 81 8.68 43.77 20.70
N ILE A 82 9.49 42.73 20.76
CA ILE A 82 9.65 41.90 21.95
C ILE A 82 11.12 41.99 22.37
N THR A 83 11.32 42.49 23.58
CA THR A 83 12.60 42.67 24.28
C THR A 83 13.31 41.32 24.44
N THR A 84 14.55 41.25 23.98
CA THR A 84 15.46 40.12 24.14
C THR A 84 16.12 40.16 25.51
N ASP A 85 15.97 39.08 26.28
CA ASP A 85 16.89 38.74 27.37
C ASP A 85 17.84 37.61 26.91
N VAL A 86 19.04 37.65 27.46
CA VAL A 86 20.30 37.20 26.84
C VAL A 86 20.60 35.71 27.10
N ASN A 87 21.28 35.08 26.12
CA ASN A 87 21.99 33.79 26.18
C ASN A 87 21.21 32.48 25.92
N SER A 88 20.98 32.18 24.64
CA SER A 88 20.90 30.80 24.12
C SER A 88 21.41 30.77 22.68
N PRO A 89 22.18 29.74 22.25
CA PRO A 89 22.71 29.67 20.89
C PRO A 89 21.56 29.67 19.88
N PRO A 90 21.71 30.30 18.70
CA PRO A 90 20.63 30.38 17.73
C PRO A 90 20.28 28.98 17.25
N ILE A 91 19.09 28.51 17.63
CA ILE A 91 18.39 27.45 16.92
C ILE A 91 18.21 27.99 15.51
N THR A 92 18.96 27.44 14.56
CA THR A 92 18.81 27.74 13.13
C THR A 92 17.35 27.58 12.79
N LYS A 93 16.67 28.69 12.49
CA LYS A 93 15.29 28.68 12.03
C LYS A 93 15.29 27.83 10.76
N ILE A 94 14.71 26.63 10.84
CA ILE A 94 14.39 25.85 9.65
C ILE A 94 13.51 26.78 8.82
N GLU A 95 14.05 27.28 7.71
CA GLU A 95 13.28 28.00 6.71
C GLU A 95 12.11 27.09 6.37
N GLN A 96 10.89 27.55 6.67
CA GLN A 96 9.68 26.85 6.33
C GLN A 96 9.57 26.86 4.81
N GLN A 97 10.21 25.88 4.18
CA GLN A 97 9.99 25.55 2.78
C GLN A 97 8.47 25.40 2.59
N ASN A 98 7.98 26.02 1.52
CA ASN A 98 6.59 26.08 1.15
C ASN A 98 5.91 24.71 1.37
N PRO A 99 4.91 24.57 2.28
CA PRO A 99 4.36 23.26 2.69
C PRO A 99 3.51 22.57 1.61
N GLN A 100 3.70 22.91 0.34
CA GLN A 100 2.85 22.54 -0.79
C GLN A 100 3.59 21.99 -2.02
N ALA A 101 4.91 21.77 -1.95
CA ALA A 101 5.57 20.90 -2.92
C ALA A 101 5.24 19.45 -2.53
N LYS A 102 4.22 18.86 -3.15
CA LYS A 102 3.91 17.45 -3.00
C LYS A 102 4.81 16.68 -3.96
N ASP A 103 5.81 15.99 -3.45
CA ASP A 103 6.63 15.09 -4.26
C ASP A 103 5.73 14.00 -4.87
N THR A 104 5.68 13.95 -6.21
CA THR A 104 4.87 12.97 -6.95
C THR A 104 5.78 11.87 -7.48
N PHE A 105 5.57 10.65 -7.00
CA PHE A 105 6.20 9.46 -7.57
C PHE A 105 5.47 9.02 -8.84
N ARG A 106 6.23 8.68 -9.88
CA ARG A 106 5.71 8.04 -11.09
C ARG A 106 5.91 6.53 -10.95
N PRO A 107 4.87 5.71 -11.17
CA PRO A 107 5.03 4.27 -11.17
C PRO A 107 5.99 3.82 -12.28
N ILE A 108 6.89 2.88 -11.96
CA ILE A 108 7.81 2.29 -12.93
C ILE A 108 7.19 1.11 -13.69
N GLY A 109 6.07 0.59 -13.20
CA GLY A 109 5.40 -0.58 -13.76
C GLY A 109 4.10 -0.93 -13.04
N VAL A 110 3.53 -2.06 -13.42
CA VAL A 110 2.27 -2.59 -12.90
C VAL A 110 2.44 -4.05 -12.49
N ILE A 111 1.88 -4.42 -11.35
CA ILE A 111 1.84 -5.81 -10.87
C ILE A 111 0.56 -6.48 -11.38
N ARG A 112 0.71 -7.63 -12.03
CA ARG A 112 -0.38 -8.55 -12.39
C ARG A 112 -0.45 -9.70 -11.41
N THR A 113 -1.65 -9.99 -10.90
CA THR A 113 -1.88 -11.08 -9.95
C THR A 113 -3.22 -11.76 -10.18
N CYS A 114 -3.42 -12.93 -9.58
CA CYS A 114 -4.72 -13.60 -9.55
C CYS A 114 -5.72 -12.95 -8.58
N PHE A 115 -5.49 -11.74 -8.10
CA PHE A 115 -6.35 -11.07 -7.13
C PHE A 115 -6.99 -9.82 -7.72
N PRO A 116 -8.14 -9.91 -8.41
CA PRO A 116 -8.81 -8.74 -8.95
C PRO A 116 -9.26 -7.77 -7.85
N GLU A 117 -9.55 -8.27 -6.65
CA GLU A 117 -9.99 -7.47 -5.52
C GLU A 117 -9.20 -7.76 -4.25
N LYS A 118 -9.26 -6.83 -3.29
CA LYS A 118 -8.58 -6.94 -1.98
C LYS A 118 -8.97 -8.18 -1.18
N ARG A 119 -10.12 -8.77 -1.51
CA ARG A 119 -10.69 -9.87 -0.74
C ARG A 119 -9.89 -11.13 -0.99
N ALA A 120 -9.36 -11.72 0.08
CA ALA A 120 -8.52 -12.90 0.07
C ALA A 120 -7.11 -12.75 -0.52
N VAL A 121 -6.68 -11.51 -0.82
CA VAL A 121 -5.25 -11.21 -0.99
C VAL A 121 -4.51 -11.64 0.28
N PRO A 122 -3.40 -12.40 0.17
CA PRO A 122 -2.58 -12.75 1.31
C PRO A 122 -2.19 -11.52 2.12
N ARG A 123 -2.07 -11.69 3.44
CA ARG A 123 -1.73 -10.55 4.31
C ARG A 123 -0.27 -10.14 4.22
N GLN A 124 0.59 -11.04 3.77
CA GLN A 124 2.03 -10.90 3.58
C GLN A 124 2.46 -11.87 2.48
N SER A 125 3.48 -11.53 1.69
CA SER A 125 4.02 -12.35 0.59
C SER A 125 4.30 -13.80 0.98
N SER A 126 4.85 -14.01 2.19
CA SER A 126 5.20 -15.34 2.71
C SER A 126 4.02 -16.26 3.01
N VAL A 127 2.79 -15.73 3.10
CA VAL A 127 1.60 -16.55 3.37
C VAL A 127 1.25 -17.42 2.16
N GLY A 128 1.38 -16.87 0.96
CA GLY A 128 1.08 -17.55 -0.30
C GLY A 128 2.34 -17.69 -1.14
N GLY A 129 3.37 -18.32 -0.59
CA GLY A 129 4.70 -18.41 -1.20
C GLY A 129 4.75 -19.06 -2.58
N ARG A 130 3.67 -19.73 -3.05
CA ARG A 130 3.57 -20.31 -4.40
C ARG A 130 2.68 -19.52 -5.35
N LEU A 131 2.02 -18.47 -4.85
CA LEU A 131 1.17 -17.63 -5.69
C LEU A 131 2.06 -16.75 -6.57
N ARG A 132 1.89 -16.91 -7.88
CA ARG A 132 2.64 -16.15 -8.87
C ARG A 132 2.13 -14.72 -9.00
N GLY A 133 3.05 -13.82 -9.29
CA GLY A 133 2.77 -12.49 -9.81
C GLY A 133 3.73 -12.16 -10.96
N LEU A 134 3.39 -11.11 -11.69
CA LEU A 134 4.20 -10.56 -12.76
C LEU A 134 4.34 -9.06 -12.54
N ILE A 135 5.54 -8.51 -12.71
CA ILE A 135 5.76 -7.09 -12.87
C ILE A 135 5.93 -6.82 -14.36
N GLU A 136 5.14 -5.89 -14.89
CA GLU A 136 5.30 -5.33 -16.24
C GLU A 136 5.86 -3.90 -16.08
N LEU A 137 7.09 -3.64 -16.52
CA LEU A 137 7.61 -2.27 -16.52
C LEU A 137 6.89 -1.43 -17.58
N ASN A 138 6.65 -0.16 -17.25
CA ASN A 138 6.06 0.76 -18.20
C ASN A 138 7.11 1.17 -19.25
N SER A 139 6.73 1.16 -20.52
CA SER A 139 7.62 1.49 -21.63
C SER A 139 8.02 2.96 -21.72
N ASP A 140 7.36 3.85 -20.96
CA ASP A 140 7.64 5.28 -20.94
C ASP A 140 8.65 5.70 -19.85
N VAL A 141 9.04 4.77 -18.97
CA VAL A 141 9.96 5.05 -17.86
C VAL A 141 11.40 5.16 -18.35
N PHE A 142 11.79 4.26 -19.26
CA PHE A 142 13.12 4.23 -19.87
C PHE A 142 12.99 4.01 -21.39
N THR A 143 13.98 4.45 -22.15
CA THR A 143 14.03 4.17 -23.60
C THR A 143 14.02 2.66 -23.89
N ASN A 144 14.77 1.89 -23.10
CA ASN A 144 14.85 0.43 -23.15
C ASN A 144 14.64 -0.12 -21.73
N PRO A 145 13.38 -0.36 -21.29
CA PRO A 145 13.08 -0.79 -19.92
C PRO A 145 13.71 -2.13 -19.55
N GLU A 146 13.94 -3.02 -20.51
CA GLU A 146 14.60 -4.31 -20.31
C GLU A 146 16.05 -4.16 -19.81
N HIS A 147 16.80 -3.15 -20.28
CA HIS A 147 18.18 -2.92 -19.83
C HIS A 147 18.26 -2.56 -18.34
N ALA A 148 17.18 -2.00 -17.77
CA ALA A 148 17.13 -1.70 -16.33
C ALA A 148 16.98 -2.97 -15.46
N LEU A 149 16.76 -4.14 -16.08
CA LEU A 149 16.61 -5.43 -15.41
C LEU A 149 17.83 -6.34 -15.56
N ASP A 150 18.82 -5.96 -16.37
CA ASP A 150 20.01 -6.77 -16.63
C ASP A 150 20.75 -7.13 -15.33
N GLY A 151 21.03 -8.42 -15.13
CA GLY A 151 21.73 -8.94 -13.95
C GLY A 151 20.80 -9.21 -12.75
N LEU A 152 19.52 -8.84 -12.82
CA LEU A 152 18.55 -9.13 -11.76
C LEU A 152 18.31 -10.64 -11.60
N GLU A 153 18.47 -11.41 -12.68
CA GLU A 153 18.38 -12.87 -12.70
C GLU A 153 19.47 -13.58 -11.87
N GLU A 154 20.55 -12.90 -11.51
CA GLU A 154 21.58 -13.44 -10.61
C GLU A 154 21.08 -13.51 -9.15
N TYR A 155 20.01 -12.80 -8.82
CA TYR A 155 19.40 -12.78 -7.50
C TYR A 155 18.23 -13.77 -7.42
N SER A 156 18.09 -14.42 -6.27
CA SER A 156 16.93 -15.29 -6.01
C SER A 156 15.72 -14.53 -5.47
N HIS A 157 15.92 -13.36 -4.89
CA HIS A 157 14.88 -12.61 -4.18
C HIS A 157 14.97 -11.12 -4.44
N LEU A 158 13.81 -10.47 -4.35
CA LEU A 158 13.59 -9.09 -4.74
C LEU A 158 12.66 -8.39 -3.73
N TRP A 159 13.01 -7.17 -3.36
CA TRP A 159 12.10 -6.22 -2.71
C TRP A 159 11.29 -5.47 -3.74
N ILE A 160 9.97 -5.59 -3.66
CA ILE A 160 9.04 -4.77 -4.43
C ILE A 160 8.51 -3.66 -3.51
N ILE A 161 8.69 -2.41 -3.93
CA ILE A 161 8.08 -1.24 -3.31
C ILE A 161 6.91 -0.81 -4.20
N TYR A 162 5.71 -0.76 -3.65
CA TYR A 162 4.50 -0.53 -4.44
C TYR A 162 3.48 0.36 -3.74
N HIS A 163 2.51 0.87 -4.50
CA HIS A 163 1.48 1.76 -3.98
C HIS A 163 0.16 1.03 -3.71
N PHE A 164 -0.42 1.17 -2.50
CA PHE A 164 -1.75 0.66 -2.17
C PHE A 164 -2.86 1.49 -2.84
N HIS A 165 -2.89 1.50 -4.18
CA HIS A 165 -3.76 2.34 -5.01
C HIS A 165 -5.26 2.15 -4.75
N LYS A 166 -5.73 0.94 -4.41
CA LYS A 166 -7.14 0.73 -4.04
C LYS A 166 -7.48 1.25 -2.64
N ASN A 167 -6.52 1.76 -1.86
CA ASN A 167 -6.77 2.21 -0.49
C ASN A 167 -7.22 3.68 -0.42
N THR A 168 -8.52 3.90 -0.51
CA THR A 168 -9.14 5.23 -0.55
C THR A 168 -9.46 5.84 0.82
N SER A 169 -9.31 5.08 1.91
CA SER A 169 -9.72 5.53 3.25
C SER A 169 -8.67 6.42 3.91
N HIS A 170 -9.11 7.48 4.58
CA HIS A 170 -8.24 8.34 5.36
C HIS A 170 -7.46 7.53 6.41
N PRO A 171 -6.13 7.71 6.51
CA PRO A 171 -5.30 6.99 7.46
C PRO A 171 -5.68 7.39 8.90
N LYS A 172 -5.68 6.40 9.79
CA LYS A 172 -5.93 6.60 11.22
C LYS A 172 -4.65 6.36 12.00
N ALA A 173 -4.42 7.13 13.06
CA ALA A 173 -3.24 6.97 13.92
C ALA A 173 -3.15 5.58 14.57
N LYS A 174 -4.30 4.96 14.87
CA LYS A 174 -4.40 3.59 15.41
C LYS A 174 -5.23 2.69 14.51
N VAL A 175 -4.82 1.43 14.37
CA VAL A 175 -5.52 0.38 13.62
C VAL A 175 -5.73 -0.84 14.51
N ALA A 176 -6.62 -1.76 14.12
CA ALA A 176 -6.86 -3.03 14.81
C ALA A 176 -6.33 -4.19 13.95
N PRO A 177 -5.07 -4.64 14.14
CA PRO A 177 -4.51 -5.73 13.37
C PRO A 177 -5.29 -7.03 13.59
N PRO A 178 -5.40 -7.91 12.58
CA PRO A 178 -6.22 -9.09 12.72
C PRO A 178 -5.82 -10.09 13.79
N ARG A 179 -4.55 -10.13 14.16
CA ARG A 179 -4.01 -11.02 15.20
C ARG A 179 -4.18 -10.47 16.62
N LEU A 180 -4.62 -9.22 16.77
CA LEU A 180 -4.71 -8.56 18.07
C LEU A 180 -6.14 -8.58 18.65
N GLY A 181 -7.02 -9.47 18.18
CA GLY A 181 -8.31 -9.73 18.82
C GLY A 181 -9.28 -8.53 18.91
N GLY A 182 -9.07 -7.46 18.14
CA GLY A 182 -9.89 -6.23 18.19
C GLY A 182 -9.23 -5.06 18.93
N GLU A 183 -8.16 -5.30 19.69
CA GLU A 183 -7.34 -4.24 20.29
C GLU A 183 -6.67 -3.36 19.23
N ARG A 184 -6.33 -2.14 19.61
CA ARG A 184 -5.77 -1.12 18.70
C ARG A 184 -4.34 -0.74 19.03
N VAL A 185 -3.49 -0.71 18.02
CA VAL A 185 -2.08 -0.26 18.10
C VAL A 185 -1.81 0.85 17.11
N GLY A 186 -0.71 1.59 17.31
CA GLY A 186 -0.28 2.64 16.39
C GLY A 186 -0.04 2.09 14.98
N VAL A 187 -0.41 2.83 13.94
CA VAL A 187 -0.30 2.37 12.54
C VAL A 187 1.13 1.99 12.15
N PHE A 188 2.13 2.71 12.65
CA PHE A 188 3.55 2.42 12.38
C PHE A 188 4.11 1.21 13.14
N ALA A 189 3.39 0.69 14.14
CA ALA A 189 3.70 -0.60 14.75
C ALA A 189 3.09 -1.77 13.96
N THR A 190 2.61 -1.53 12.74
CA THR A 190 1.90 -2.51 11.90
C THR A 190 2.30 -2.39 10.44
N ARG A 191 1.92 -3.38 9.63
CA ARG A 191 1.99 -3.35 8.16
C ARG A 191 0.65 -2.99 7.50
N SER A 192 -0.19 -2.19 8.17
CA SER A 192 -1.49 -1.77 7.63
C SER A 192 -1.33 -0.93 6.35
N PRO A 193 -2.14 -1.18 5.30
CA PRO A 193 -2.14 -0.33 4.11
C PRO A 193 -2.73 1.07 4.38
N HIS A 194 -3.53 1.25 5.45
CA HIS A 194 -4.15 2.53 5.83
C HIS A 194 -3.18 3.44 6.58
N ARG A 195 -2.20 3.98 5.87
CA ARG A 195 -1.09 4.78 6.41
C ARG A 195 -0.90 6.09 5.61
N PRO A 196 -0.23 7.11 6.18
CA PRO A 196 -0.06 8.42 5.53
C PRO A 196 0.60 8.34 4.14
N CYS A 197 1.67 7.56 4.02
CA CYS A 197 2.26 7.18 2.74
C CYS A 197 1.88 5.72 2.46
N PRO A 198 0.89 5.45 1.59
CA PRO A 198 0.37 4.11 1.30
C PRO A 198 1.34 3.28 0.46
N ILE A 199 2.56 3.10 0.95
CA ILE A 199 3.63 2.31 0.35
C ILE A 199 3.66 0.93 1.01
N GLY A 200 3.60 -0.10 0.17
CA GLY A 200 3.82 -1.49 0.49
C GLY A 200 5.26 -1.92 0.20
N LEU A 201 5.67 -2.99 0.88
CA LEU A 201 6.99 -3.60 0.74
C LEU A 201 6.81 -5.11 0.86
N SER A 202 7.22 -5.83 -0.18
CA SER A 202 7.13 -7.28 -0.22
C SER A 202 8.45 -7.89 -0.67
N LEU A 203 8.91 -8.89 0.09
CA LEU A 203 10.01 -9.77 -0.33
C LEU A 203 9.40 -10.92 -1.12
N VAL A 204 9.86 -11.12 -2.34
CA VAL A 204 9.40 -12.16 -3.25
C VAL A 204 10.56 -12.98 -3.78
N GLU A 205 10.28 -14.19 -4.25
CA GLU A 205 11.24 -15.06 -4.93
C GLU A 205 11.13 -14.83 -6.44
N ILE A 206 12.26 -14.59 -7.12
CA ILE A 206 12.30 -14.40 -8.56
C ILE A 206 12.19 -15.77 -9.25
N GLU A 207 11.18 -15.93 -10.09
CA GLU A 207 11.06 -17.09 -10.99
C GLU A 207 11.76 -16.82 -12.33
N ARG A 208 11.52 -15.60 -12.81
CA ARG A 208 11.52 -15.12 -14.18
C ARG A 208 12.06 -13.71 -14.42
N VAL A 209 13.11 -13.46 -15.19
CA VAL A 209 13.34 -12.13 -15.77
C VAL A 209 13.40 -12.29 -17.28
N GLU A 210 12.50 -11.61 -18.00
CA GLU A 210 12.43 -11.65 -19.46
C GLU A 210 11.93 -10.32 -20.01
N ALA A 211 12.68 -9.72 -20.95
CA ALA A 211 12.35 -8.43 -21.53
C ALA A 211 12.09 -7.39 -20.43
N ALA A 212 10.94 -6.69 -20.48
CA ALA A 212 10.54 -5.69 -19.50
C ALA A 212 9.70 -6.29 -18.34
N CYS A 213 9.78 -7.60 -18.11
CA CYS A 213 8.92 -8.34 -17.21
C CYS A 213 9.68 -9.16 -16.15
N ILE A 214 9.13 -9.20 -14.93
CA ILE A 214 9.65 -10.03 -13.82
C ILE A 214 8.53 -10.94 -13.30
N SER A 215 8.67 -12.24 -13.49
CA SER A 215 7.78 -13.25 -12.87
C SER A 215 8.34 -13.64 -11.51
N PHE A 216 7.48 -13.70 -10.50
CA PHE A 216 7.89 -13.96 -9.12
C PHE A 216 6.85 -14.79 -8.34
N TYR A 217 7.29 -15.39 -7.23
CA TYR A 217 6.45 -16.09 -6.27
C TYR A 217 6.30 -15.31 -4.95
N GLY A 218 5.14 -15.45 -4.31
CA GLY A 218 4.85 -14.80 -3.03
C GLY A 218 4.11 -13.47 -3.17
N THR A 219 3.01 -13.44 -3.93
CA THR A 219 2.23 -12.21 -4.11
C THR A 219 1.30 -11.91 -2.92
N ASP A 220 1.26 -10.65 -2.48
CA ASP A 220 0.28 -10.09 -1.53
C ASP A 220 -0.35 -8.79 -2.03
N MET A 221 -0.40 -8.64 -3.36
CA MET A 221 -0.91 -7.45 -4.03
C MET A 221 -2.17 -7.75 -4.84
N VAL A 222 -3.01 -6.73 -4.98
CA VAL A 222 -4.15 -6.74 -5.91
C VAL A 222 -3.62 -6.58 -7.33
N ASP A 223 -4.29 -7.18 -8.30
CA ASP A 223 -4.03 -6.96 -9.72
C ASP A 223 -4.11 -5.47 -10.09
N GLY A 224 -3.20 -5.02 -10.95
CA GLY A 224 -3.08 -3.61 -11.33
C GLY A 224 -2.35 -2.74 -10.32
N THR A 225 -1.68 -3.32 -9.31
CA THR A 225 -0.95 -2.54 -8.30
C THR A 225 0.24 -1.80 -8.92
N PRO A 226 0.36 -0.46 -8.78
CA PRO A 226 1.50 0.28 -9.31
C PRO A 226 2.79 -0.03 -8.54
N VAL A 227 3.85 -0.34 -9.29
CA VAL A 227 5.22 -0.51 -8.76
C VAL A 227 5.89 0.86 -8.68
N LEU A 228 6.50 1.15 -7.53
CA LEU A 228 7.26 2.38 -7.32
C LEU A 228 8.75 2.14 -7.52
N ASP A 229 9.27 1.00 -7.04
CA ASP A 229 10.69 0.67 -7.09
C ASP A 229 10.90 -0.84 -6.89
N ILE A 230 12.04 -1.35 -7.34
CA ILE A 230 12.48 -2.73 -7.17
C ILE A 230 13.95 -2.76 -6.73
N LYS A 231 14.30 -3.63 -5.79
CA LYS A 231 15.68 -3.79 -5.32
C LYS A 231 16.03 -5.26 -5.10
N PRO A 232 17.25 -5.72 -5.42
CA PRO A 232 17.67 -7.06 -5.05
C PRO A 232 17.68 -7.20 -3.52
N TYR A 233 17.26 -8.36 -3.02
CA TYR A 233 17.40 -8.69 -1.61
C TYR A 233 18.81 -9.19 -1.34
N ILE A 234 19.51 -8.55 -0.39
CA ILE A 234 20.86 -8.92 0.00
C ILE A 234 20.85 -9.24 1.50
N PRO A 235 20.94 -10.53 1.89
CA PRO A 235 20.86 -10.92 3.30
C PRO A 235 21.82 -10.18 4.22
N PHE A 236 23.02 -9.83 3.72
CA PHE A 236 24.03 -9.12 4.51
C PHE A 236 23.59 -7.69 4.91
N TYR A 237 22.83 -6.99 4.05
CA TYR A 237 22.33 -5.64 4.33
C TYR A 237 20.92 -5.64 4.94
N ASP A 238 20.07 -6.56 4.48
CA ASP A 238 18.65 -6.55 4.80
C ASP A 238 18.28 -7.41 6.01
N SER A 239 19.13 -8.41 6.34
CA SER A 239 18.96 -9.22 7.54
C SER A 239 19.81 -8.65 8.67
N PRO A 240 19.21 -8.35 9.84
CA PRO A 240 19.97 -7.92 11.00
C PRO A 240 20.92 -9.03 11.45
N ILE A 241 22.23 -8.80 11.28
CA ILE A 241 23.29 -9.74 11.65
C ILE A 241 23.24 -10.01 13.16
N THR A 242 23.24 -11.29 13.54
CA THR A 242 23.46 -11.69 14.93
C THR A 242 24.96 -11.64 15.19
N MET A 243 25.47 -10.49 15.64
CA MET A 243 26.77 -10.45 16.31
C MET A 243 26.59 -11.16 17.65
N GLU A 244 26.98 -12.44 17.73
CA GLU A 244 27.02 -13.14 19.01
C GLU A 244 27.92 -12.37 19.98
N SER A 245 27.32 -11.94 21.09
CA SER A 245 27.99 -11.58 22.35
C SER A 245 28.95 -10.38 22.34
N GLY A 246 28.40 -9.20 22.65
CA GLY A 246 29.13 -8.16 23.37
C GLY A 246 29.00 -6.78 22.76
N ARG A 247 28.47 -5.84 23.54
CA ARG A 247 28.82 -4.43 23.38
C ARG A 247 30.35 -4.33 23.54
N ILE A 248 31.09 -4.34 22.44
CA ILE A 248 32.49 -3.95 22.46
C ILE A 248 32.55 -2.52 21.93
N SER A 249 32.61 -1.60 22.89
CA SER A 249 33.29 -0.32 22.73
C SER A 249 34.59 -0.53 21.98
N ALA A 250 34.76 0.17 20.85
CA ALA A 250 36.03 0.50 20.19
C ALA A 250 37.20 -0.50 20.34
N GLY A 251 37.47 -1.30 19.29
CA GLY A 251 38.73 -2.04 19.15
C GLY A 251 38.69 -3.07 18.00
N PRO A 252 39.72 -3.14 17.13
CA PRO A 252 39.63 -3.78 15.82
C PRO A 252 39.86 -5.30 15.89
N CYS A 253 38.83 -6.08 15.54
CA CYS A 253 38.97 -7.45 15.08
C CYS A 253 38.33 -7.52 13.69
N GLU A 254 39.18 -7.50 12.66
CA GLU A 254 38.91 -7.51 11.22
C GLU A 254 37.74 -8.44 10.80
N PRO A 255 36.55 -7.90 10.49
CA PRO A 255 35.70 -8.48 9.47
C PRO A 255 36.23 -7.99 8.13
N THR A 256 36.80 -8.88 7.30
CA THR A 256 37.30 -8.63 5.92
C THR A 256 37.01 -7.21 5.42
N SER A 257 37.95 -6.31 5.69
CA SER A 257 37.87 -4.87 5.42
C SER A 257 37.61 -4.57 3.94
N ASP A 258 37.83 -5.55 3.07
CA ASP A 258 37.60 -5.49 1.63
C ASP A 258 36.13 -5.29 1.22
N PHE A 259 35.13 -5.71 2.01
CA PHE A 259 33.71 -5.55 1.64
C PHE A 259 33.11 -4.21 2.10
N TYR A 260 33.65 -3.61 3.16
CA TYR A 260 33.19 -2.31 3.67
C TYR A 260 33.74 -1.12 2.86
N ASN A 261 34.80 -1.32 2.07
CA ASN A 261 35.42 -0.28 1.26
C ASN A 261 34.75 -0.09 -0.12
N PHE A 262 33.85 -0.99 -0.54
CA PHE A 262 33.02 -0.76 -1.73
C PHE A 262 31.76 0.02 -1.32
N ARG A 263 31.89 1.35 -1.27
CA ARG A 263 30.75 2.26 -1.41
C ARG A 263 30.02 1.87 -2.70
N GLN A 264 28.78 1.36 -2.62
CA GLN A 264 27.87 1.46 -3.76
C GLN A 264 27.62 2.96 -3.95
N GLU A 265 27.98 3.47 -5.13
CA GLU A 265 28.21 4.90 -5.38
C GLU A 265 27.00 5.78 -5.01
N PRO A 266 27.22 6.92 -4.34
CA PRO A 266 26.31 8.06 -4.38
C PRO A 266 26.39 8.71 -5.77
N ASP A 267 25.25 8.86 -6.45
CA ASP A 267 25.14 9.53 -7.75
C ASP A 267 25.80 10.93 -7.74
N GLY A 268 26.93 11.05 -8.48
CA GLY A 268 27.37 12.26 -9.18
C GLY A 268 27.86 13.47 -8.35
N GLU A 269 29.16 13.51 -8.03
CA GLU A 269 30.12 14.59 -8.35
C GLU A 269 31.43 14.37 -7.56
N GLU A 270 32.33 13.49 -8.03
CA GLU A 270 33.77 13.60 -7.70
C GLU A 270 34.63 13.27 -8.93
N SER A 271 35.67 14.07 -9.13
CA SER A 271 36.55 14.18 -10.30
C SER A 271 37.44 12.97 -10.56
N GLU A 272 37.83 12.82 -11.83
CA GLU A 272 38.76 11.84 -12.42
C GLU A 272 39.79 11.23 -11.45
N MET A 273 39.75 9.91 -11.29
CA MET A 273 40.89 8.95 -11.24
C MET A 273 40.54 7.75 -10.34
N GLU A 274 40.13 6.62 -10.92
CA GLU A 274 40.78 5.30 -10.76
C GLU A 274 39.92 4.13 -11.29
N MET A 275 40.62 3.18 -11.89
CA MET A 275 40.15 2.10 -12.73
C MET A 275 40.76 0.77 -12.23
N MET A 276 39.93 -0.28 -12.06
CA MET A 276 40.17 -1.73 -12.32
C MET A 276 39.66 -2.73 -11.26
N GLY A 277 38.68 -3.55 -11.68
CA GLY A 277 38.58 -5.03 -11.55
C GLY A 277 38.37 -5.68 -10.17
N ALA A 278 37.88 -6.91 -10.01
CA ALA A 278 37.11 -7.86 -10.84
C ALA A 278 36.70 -9.07 -9.95
N VAL A 279 35.65 -9.80 -10.37
CA VAL A 279 35.32 -11.24 -10.16
C VAL A 279 34.61 -11.76 -8.88
N SER A 280 33.36 -12.17 -9.11
CA SER A 280 32.54 -13.32 -8.64
C SER A 280 33.07 -14.29 -7.57
N LEU A 281 32.19 -14.69 -6.63
CA LEU A 281 32.21 -16.02 -6.00
C LEU A 281 30.81 -16.55 -5.57
N ALA A 282 30.64 -17.84 -5.87
CA ALA A 282 29.48 -18.74 -5.86
C ALA A 282 28.60 -18.88 -4.60
N GLN A 283 27.29 -18.98 -4.89
CA GLN A 283 26.31 -20.04 -4.54
C GLN A 283 26.48 -20.87 -3.25
N THR A 284 25.44 -20.83 -2.42
CA THR A 284 24.94 -22.03 -1.71
C THR A 284 23.42 -22.10 -1.82
N PRO A 285 22.82 -23.26 -2.19
CA PRO A 285 21.38 -23.39 -2.30
C PRO A 285 20.78 -23.66 -0.91
N VAL A 286 19.88 -22.79 -0.47
CA VAL A 286 19.11 -23.00 0.76
C VAL A 286 17.78 -23.65 0.41
N ASN A 287 17.60 -24.88 0.89
CA ASN A 287 16.37 -25.65 0.76
C ASN A 287 15.20 -24.96 1.47
N PHE A 288 14.14 -24.67 0.72
CA PHE A 288 12.86 -24.22 1.25
C PHE A 288 12.16 -25.36 2.00
N SER A 289 12.33 -25.40 3.32
CA SER A 289 11.41 -26.10 4.21
C SER A 289 10.52 -25.08 4.91
N ASN A 290 9.20 -25.31 4.85
CA ASN A 290 8.18 -24.54 5.58
C ASN A 290 8.27 -24.81 7.09
N HIS A 291 9.39 -24.43 7.70
CA HIS A 291 9.61 -24.54 9.13
C HIS A 291 9.76 -23.15 9.73
N TYR A 292 8.98 -22.93 10.78
CA TYR A 292 8.98 -21.72 11.58
C TYR A 292 10.40 -21.47 12.10
N THR A 293 11.15 -20.62 11.41
CA THR A 293 12.38 -20.08 11.96
C THR A 293 11.99 -18.97 12.95
N PRO A 294 12.33 -19.10 14.25
CA PRO A 294 12.20 -17.97 15.16
C PRO A 294 12.96 -16.76 14.58
N PRO A 295 12.52 -15.52 14.85
CA PRO A 295 13.28 -14.36 14.41
C PRO A 295 14.74 -14.49 14.90
N PRO A 296 15.73 -14.02 14.12
CA PRO A 296 17.12 -14.00 14.56
C PRO A 296 17.21 -13.40 15.97
N GLN A 297 18.13 -13.87 16.82
CA GLN A 297 18.22 -13.41 18.21
C GLN A 297 18.37 -11.87 18.33
N ALA A 298 18.89 -11.22 17.28
CA ALA A 298 19.01 -9.78 17.16
C ALA A 298 17.67 -9.03 16.97
N VAL A 299 16.57 -9.70 16.65
CA VAL A 299 15.28 -9.09 16.27
C VAL A 299 14.21 -9.28 17.34
N LYS A 300 13.67 -8.16 17.83
CA LYS A 300 12.53 -8.18 18.74
C LYS A 300 11.22 -8.04 17.97
N VAL A 301 10.37 -9.06 18.06
CA VAL A 301 9.02 -9.06 17.48
C VAL A 301 7.98 -9.27 18.59
N PRO A 302 6.90 -8.46 18.66
CA PRO A 302 5.84 -8.68 19.64
C PRO A 302 5.18 -10.06 19.48
N ALA A 303 4.82 -10.71 20.59
CA ALA A 303 4.24 -12.04 20.60
C ALA A 303 2.96 -12.15 19.74
N TRP A 304 2.12 -11.12 19.71
CA TRP A 304 0.91 -11.11 18.89
C TRP A 304 1.17 -11.13 17.37
N VAL A 305 2.36 -10.71 16.94
CA VAL A 305 2.80 -10.81 15.55
C VAL A 305 3.28 -12.22 15.26
N THR A 306 4.00 -12.86 16.18
CA THR A 306 4.52 -14.22 15.98
C THR A 306 3.46 -15.31 16.18
N LEU A 307 2.36 -15.02 16.88
CA LEU A 307 1.22 -15.93 16.99
C LEU A 307 0.63 -16.24 15.60
N THR A 308 0.76 -17.50 15.19
CA THR A 308 0.13 -18.03 13.98
C THR A 308 -1.02 -18.94 14.35
N HIS A 309 -2.20 -18.58 13.86
CA HIS A 309 -3.35 -19.47 13.82
C HIS A 309 -3.51 -19.94 12.37
N ARG A 310 -3.47 -21.26 12.17
CA ARG A 310 -3.67 -21.90 10.88
C ARG A 310 -4.96 -22.70 10.94
N LEU A 311 -5.78 -22.59 9.91
CA LEU A 311 -7.02 -23.34 9.77
C LEU A 311 -6.78 -24.62 9.01
N ASN A 312 -7.46 -25.69 9.40
CA ASN A 312 -7.53 -26.91 8.60
C ASN A 312 -8.42 -26.66 7.39
N VAL A 313 -7.90 -26.83 6.18
CA VAL A 313 -8.65 -26.62 4.94
C VAL A 313 -9.14 -27.95 4.40
N THR A 314 -10.45 -28.07 4.20
CA THR A 314 -11.11 -29.26 3.63
C THR A 314 -11.91 -28.88 2.39
N PHE A 315 -12.12 -29.83 1.48
CA PHE A 315 -12.94 -29.65 0.28
C PHE A 315 -14.05 -30.69 0.32
N ASN A 316 -15.27 -30.32 -0.05
CA ASN A 316 -16.33 -31.29 -0.29
C ASN A 316 -16.20 -31.92 -1.69
N ASP A 317 -16.87 -33.05 -1.91
CA ASP A 317 -16.80 -33.81 -3.17
C ASP A 317 -17.13 -32.95 -4.40
N ARG A 318 -18.08 -32.02 -4.24
CA ARG A 318 -18.46 -31.05 -5.28
C ARG A 318 -17.29 -30.13 -5.65
N ALA A 319 -16.65 -29.51 -4.65
CA ALA A 319 -15.53 -28.61 -4.88
C ALA A 319 -14.32 -29.35 -5.45
N GLU A 320 -14.06 -30.59 -5.02
CA GLU A 320 -12.98 -31.41 -5.59
C GLU A 320 -13.22 -31.73 -7.08
N SER A 321 -14.45 -32.12 -7.44
CA SER A 321 -14.82 -32.37 -8.84
C SER A 321 -14.68 -31.11 -9.70
N GLN A 322 -15.11 -29.96 -9.18
CA GLN A 322 -15.01 -28.67 -9.86
C GLN A 322 -13.55 -28.22 -10.04
N LEU A 323 -12.71 -28.44 -9.03
CA LEU A 323 -11.29 -28.11 -9.10
C LEU A 323 -10.59 -28.90 -10.21
N GLN A 324 -10.89 -30.20 -10.31
CA GLN A 324 -10.34 -31.08 -11.35
C GLN A 324 -10.78 -30.62 -12.75
N SER A 325 -12.04 -30.26 -12.95
CA SER A 325 -12.53 -29.77 -14.25
C SER A 325 -11.90 -28.44 -14.69
N LEU A 326 -11.49 -27.61 -13.73
CA LEU A 326 -10.93 -26.28 -14.01
C LEU A 326 -9.40 -26.30 -14.16
N GLY A 327 -8.74 -27.44 -13.91
CA GLY A 327 -7.27 -27.54 -13.99
C GLY A 327 -6.52 -26.67 -12.99
N MET A 328 -7.18 -26.23 -11.91
CA MET A 328 -6.60 -25.30 -10.95
C MET A 328 -5.83 -26.05 -9.86
N GLN A 329 -4.69 -25.48 -9.44
CA GLN A 329 -3.89 -26.06 -8.36
C GLN A 329 -4.59 -25.89 -7.01
N LYS A 330 -4.88 -27.02 -6.34
CA LYS A 330 -5.49 -27.07 -4.99
C LYS A 330 -4.73 -26.24 -3.97
N GLN A 331 -3.40 -26.24 -4.06
CA GLN A 331 -2.52 -25.63 -3.07
C GLN A 331 -2.73 -24.11 -2.95
N CYS A 332 -2.99 -23.40 -4.05
CA CYS A 332 -3.22 -21.96 -4.03
C CYS A 332 -4.41 -21.56 -3.13
N ILE A 333 -5.49 -22.34 -3.17
CA ILE A 333 -6.67 -22.12 -2.33
C ILE A 333 -6.36 -22.46 -0.87
N ILE A 334 -5.63 -23.55 -0.64
CA ILE A 334 -5.22 -23.98 0.70
C ILE A 334 -4.36 -22.89 1.36
N ASP A 335 -3.31 -22.41 0.70
CA ASP A 335 -2.37 -21.43 1.24
C ASP A 335 -3.09 -20.14 1.69
N ILE A 336 -4.08 -19.70 0.91
CA ILE A 336 -4.92 -18.53 1.23
C ILE A 336 -5.81 -18.81 2.44
N LEU A 337 -6.54 -19.93 2.42
CA LEU A 337 -7.55 -20.27 3.43
C LEU A 337 -6.96 -20.65 4.78
N GLU A 338 -5.84 -21.36 4.78
CA GLU A 338 -5.14 -21.81 5.99
C GLU A 338 -4.72 -20.61 6.85
N ALA A 339 -4.36 -19.49 6.22
CA ALA A 339 -4.00 -18.26 6.92
C ALA A 339 -5.20 -17.38 7.32
N ASP A 340 -6.44 -17.84 7.16
CA ASP A 340 -7.68 -17.07 7.33
C ASP A 340 -7.67 -15.71 6.59
N PRO A 341 -8.23 -15.63 5.37
CA PRO A 341 -8.27 -14.40 4.58
C PRO A 341 -9.31 -13.39 5.10
N ARG A 342 -10.13 -13.72 6.11
CA ARG A 342 -11.20 -12.84 6.57
C ARG A 342 -10.66 -11.68 7.42
N SER A 343 -11.29 -10.52 7.25
CA SER A 343 -11.05 -9.38 8.15
C SER A 343 -11.56 -9.69 9.56
N VAL A 344 -11.01 -9.02 10.58
CA VAL A 344 -11.50 -9.12 11.98
C VAL A 344 -12.99 -8.92 12.06
N TYR A 345 -13.44 -7.88 11.37
CA TYR A 345 -14.84 -7.49 11.28
C TYR A 345 -15.74 -8.62 10.78
N LEU A 346 -15.31 -9.38 9.76
CA LEU A 346 -16.08 -10.51 9.24
C LEU A 346 -16.17 -11.66 10.24
N ARG A 347 -15.10 -11.93 11.00
CA ARG A 347 -15.10 -12.98 12.03
C ARG A 347 -16.03 -12.67 13.20
N THR A 348 -16.19 -11.38 13.55
CA THR A 348 -16.89 -10.99 14.77
C THR A 348 -18.32 -10.51 14.55
N LYS A 349 -18.66 -9.94 13.38
CA LYS A 349 -19.92 -9.20 13.21
C LYS A 349 -21.03 -9.99 12.51
N TYR A 350 -20.69 -10.93 11.64
CA TYR A 350 -21.69 -11.72 10.92
C TYR A 350 -21.66 -13.16 11.42
N ASN A 351 -22.83 -13.68 11.82
CA ASN A 351 -23.00 -15.10 12.13
C ASN A 351 -22.85 -15.99 10.87
N SER A 352 -22.84 -15.38 9.68
CA SER A 352 -22.61 -16.12 8.45
C SER A 352 -21.17 -16.59 8.39
N GLN A 353 -21.01 -17.90 8.48
CA GLN A 353 -19.74 -18.60 8.30
C GLN A 353 -19.31 -18.67 6.83
N ILE A 354 -20.15 -18.21 5.89
CA ILE A 354 -19.88 -18.26 4.46
C ILE A 354 -19.00 -17.09 4.04
N PHE A 355 -17.93 -17.40 3.33
CA PHE A 355 -17.04 -16.43 2.73
C PHE A 355 -16.78 -16.79 1.28
N THR A 356 -16.89 -15.79 0.42
CA THR A 356 -16.67 -15.95 -1.02
C THR A 356 -15.59 -14.99 -1.46
N PHE A 357 -14.66 -15.43 -2.29
CA PHE A 357 -13.62 -14.58 -2.86
C PHE A 357 -13.31 -15.00 -4.29
N GLN A 358 -12.68 -14.09 -5.03
CA GLN A 358 -12.24 -14.34 -6.40
C GLN A 358 -10.75 -14.65 -6.42
N LEU A 359 -10.38 -15.62 -7.24
CA LEU A 359 -9.00 -16.00 -7.51
C LEU A 359 -8.87 -16.23 -9.02
N SER A 360 -8.22 -15.31 -9.72
CA SER A 360 -8.23 -15.25 -11.18
C SER A 360 -9.68 -15.25 -11.68
N GLU A 361 -9.99 -16.10 -12.66
CA GLU A 361 -11.29 -16.26 -13.27
C GLU A 361 -12.24 -17.19 -12.49
N VAL A 362 -11.94 -17.54 -11.24
CA VAL A 362 -12.85 -18.37 -10.43
C VAL A 362 -13.31 -17.67 -9.15
N THR A 363 -14.52 -18.02 -8.74
CA THR A 363 -15.11 -17.64 -7.47
C THR A 363 -15.13 -18.86 -6.56
N VAL A 364 -14.44 -18.75 -5.42
CA VAL A 364 -14.36 -19.79 -4.38
C VAL A 364 -15.32 -19.42 -3.25
N THR A 365 -16.21 -20.35 -2.89
CA THR A 365 -17.10 -20.21 -1.73
C THR A 365 -16.73 -21.25 -0.68
N CYS A 366 -16.50 -20.80 0.54
CA CYS A 366 -16.16 -21.66 1.67
C CYS A 366 -16.94 -21.30 2.93
N LYS A 367 -16.99 -22.24 3.87
CA LYS A 367 -17.62 -22.10 5.18
C LYS A 367 -16.58 -22.26 6.28
N PHE A 368 -16.49 -21.27 7.15
CA PHE A 368 -15.57 -21.25 8.29
C PHE A 368 -16.24 -21.78 9.55
N ASP A 369 -15.59 -22.73 10.22
CA ASP A 369 -15.95 -23.18 11.55
C ASP A 369 -14.88 -22.72 12.56
N ASP A 370 -15.11 -21.55 13.13
CA ASP A 370 -14.21 -20.91 14.09
C ASP A 370 -14.03 -21.76 15.37
N LYS A 371 -14.98 -22.63 15.72
CA LYS A 371 -14.88 -23.47 16.92
C LYS A 371 -13.87 -24.60 16.72
N ASN A 372 -13.88 -25.18 15.53
CA ASN A 372 -13.03 -26.32 15.17
C ASN A 372 -11.76 -25.92 14.40
N SER A 373 -11.54 -24.62 14.18
CA SER A 373 -10.44 -24.09 13.37
C SER A 373 -10.38 -24.74 11.98
N ASN A 374 -11.55 -24.97 11.38
CA ASN A 374 -11.70 -25.64 10.08
C ASN A 374 -12.36 -24.70 9.08
N VAL A 375 -12.00 -24.82 7.82
CA VAL A 375 -12.68 -24.18 6.70
C VAL A 375 -12.95 -25.22 5.61
N THR A 376 -14.21 -25.32 5.20
CA THR A 376 -14.63 -26.24 4.14
C THR A 376 -14.95 -25.45 2.88
N VAL A 377 -14.23 -25.75 1.79
CA VAL A 377 -14.56 -25.26 0.45
C VAL A 377 -15.80 -25.98 -0.04
N LEU A 378 -16.85 -25.22 -0.33
CA LEU A 378 -18.16 -25.73 -0.69
C LEU A 378 -18.39 -25.78 -2.20
N GLN A 379 -17.84 -24.80 -2.92
CA GLN A 379 -18.06 -24.63 -4.34
C GLN A 379 -16.95 -23.78 -4.96
N ILE A 380 -16.51 -24.16 -6.16
CA ILE A 380 -15.62 -23.41 -7.03
C ILE A 380 -16.34 -23.26 -8.37
N ARG A 381 -16.53 -22.03 -8.83
CA ARG A 381 -17.21 -21.76 -10.11
C ARG A 381 -16.43 -20.75 -10.93
N PRO A 382 -16.49 -20.80 -12.27
CA PRO A 382 -16.06 -19.69 -13.10
C PRO A 382 -16.73 -18.39 -12.66
N THR A 383 -15.99 -17.30 -12.71
CA THR A 383 -16.50 -15.96 -12.49
C THR A 383 -17.27 -15.56 -13.74
N GLU A 384 -18.58 -15.42 -13.63
CA GLU A 384 -19.41 -14.87 -14.70
C GLU A 384 -19.06 -13.38 -14.86
N HIS A 385 -18.32 -13.05 -15.92
CA HIS A 385 -18.11 -11.67 -16.31
C HIS A 385 -19.41 -11.16 -16.93
N LEU A 386 -20.01 -10.12 -16.33
CA LEU A 386 -21.21 -9.41 -16.83
C LEU A 386 -21.02 -8.77 -18.23
N GLN A 387 -19.90 -9.00 -18.91
CA GLN A 387 -19.62 -8.46 -20.24
C GLN A 387 -20.22 -9.31 -21.38
N ASP A 388 -20.54 -10.58 -21.15
CA ASP A 388 -21.18 -11.44 -22.18
C ASP A 388 -22.70 -11.23 -22.30
N VAL A 389 -23.34 -10.62 -21.30
CA VAL A 389 -24.79 -10.33 -21.33
C VAL A 389 -25.13 -9.19 -22.31
N ASN A 390 -24.16 -8.33 -22.64
CA ASN A 390 -24.38 -7.23 -23.59
C ASN A 390 -24.23 -7.65 -25.07
N ASN A 391 -23.55 -8.76 -25.35
CA ASN A 391 -23.38 -9.25 -26.73
C ASN A 391 -24.55 -10.12 -27.20
N GLU A 392 -25.26 -10.80 -26.28
CA GLU A 392 -26.47 -11.56 -26.63
C GLU A 392 -27.70 -10.65 -26.87
N GLN A 393 -27.75 -9.46 -26.26
CA GLN A 393 -28.84 -8.50 -26.51
C GLN A 393 -28.70 -7.73 -27.84
N GLN A 394 -27.50 -7.62 -28.40
CA GLN A 394 -27.29 -6.97 -29.70
C GLN A 394 -27.50 -7.91 -30.89
N GLN A 395 -27.32 -9.23 -30.74
CA GLN A 395 -27.68 -10.19 -31.81
C GLN A 395 -29.18 -10.41 -31.94
N HIS A 396 -29.97 -10.16 -30.87
CA HIS A 396 -31.43 -10.31 -30.93
C HIS A 396 -32.17 -9.08 -31.48
N CYS A 397 -31.52 -7.91 -31.57
CA CYS A 397 -32.11 -6.70 -32.17
C CYS A 397 -31.82 -6.52 -33.68
N SER A 398 -30.97 -7.37 -34.29
CA SER A 398 -30.57 -7.25 -35.70
C SER A 398 -31.18 -8.28 -36.65
N THR A 399 -32.15 -9.09 -36.19
CA THR A 399 -32.85 -10.09 -37.04
C THR A 399 -34.34 -9.80 -37.26
N GLY A 400 -34.79 -8.57 -37.00
CA GLY A 400 -36.22 -8.23 -36.95
C GLY A 400 -36.66 -7.14 -37.91
N GLU A 401 -36.16 -7.08 -39.15
CA GLU A 401 -36.74 -6.18 -40.17
C GLU A 401 -36.40 -6.65 -41.61
N SER A 402 -37.10 -7.68 -42.09
CA SER A 402 -37.35 -7.91 -43.51
C SER A 402 -38.41 -9.01 -43.69
N ASN A 403 -39.62 -8.61 -44.12
CA ASN A 403 -40.65 -9.36 -44.88
C ASN A 403 -42.02 -8.72 -44.55
N HIS A 404 -42.47 -7.75 -45.36
CA HIS A 404 -43.46 -7.92 -46.43
C HIS A 404 -44.88 -8.26 -45.93
N GLU A 405 -45.75 -7.25 -45.86
CA GLU A 405 -46.88 -7.04 -46.81
C GLU A 405 -47.39 -5.59 -46.73
#